data_AF-A0A368GED5-F1
#
_entry.id   AF-A0A368GED5-F1
#
_cell.length_a   1.000
_cell.length_b   1.000
_cell.length_c   1.000
_cell.angle_alpha   90.00
_cell.angle_beta   90.00
_cell.angle_gamma   90.00
#
_symmetry.space_group_name_H-M   'P 1'
#
loop_
_entity.id
_entity.type
_entity.pdbx_description
1 polymer ?
#
loop_
_entity_poly.entity_id
_entity_poly.type
_entity_poly.pdbx_seq_one_letter_code
_entity_poly.pdbx_strand_id
1 'polypeptide(L)'
;MSFRALNLLVALLPMVTNTFKVYWNVPSATCRTKYDIDFHEYKIETNKNLSFYGEKVVIFYEFVFGTYPYYKGYNENQPINGGTPQNSSLKEHLEVVKKNITDRIPDENFNGLAVVDLEEWRPLFDENFYGLKRVRGETYHSEIKKEE
;
A
#
# COMPACT_ATOMS: atom_id res chain seq x y z
N MET A 1 35.36 4.40 33.13
CA MET A 1 35.19 3.66 31.85
C MET A 1 36.08 4.30 30.79
N SER A 2 36.97 3.53 30.17
CA SER A 2 37.91 4.04 29.16
C SER A 2 37.18 4.43 27.87
N PHE A 3 37.60 5.52 27.20
CA PHE A 3 37.10 5.96 25.88
C PHE A 3 37.12 4.82 24.84
N ARG A 4 38.04 3.86 24.96
CA ARG A 4 38.11 2.69 24.08
C ARG A 4 36.94 1.71 24.27
N ALA A 5 36.46 1.54 25.51
CA ALA A 5 35.30 0.69 25.80
C ALA A 5 34.00 1.33 25.30
N LEU A 6 33.90 2.66 25.35
CA LEU A 6 32.73 3.40 24.84
C LEU A 6 32.61 3.31 23.31
N ASN A 7 33.74 3.43 22.59
CA ASN A 7 33.75 3.32 21.12
C ASN A 7 33.43 1.91 20.61
N LEU A 8 33.88 0.86 21.32
CA LEU A 8 33.50 -0.53 21.01
C LEU A 8 32.01 -0.79 21.22
N LEU A 9 31.41 -0.21 22.27
CA LEU A 9 29.98 -0.32 22.55
C LEU A 9 29.13 0.36 21.46
N VAL A 10 29.55 1.54 20.98
CA VAL A 10 28.88 2.29 19.90
C VAL A 10 29.04 1.63 18.53
N ALA A 11 30.17 1.00 18.24
CA ALA A 11 30.38 0.29 16.97
C ALA A 11 29.58 -1.03 16.88
N LEU A 12 29.26 -1.65 18.00
CA LEU A 12 28.41 -2.84 18.07
C LEU A 12 26.92 -2.49 18.06
N LEU A 13 26.53 -1.26 18.43
CA LEU A 13 25.13 -0.83 18.52
C LEU A 13 24.29 -1.17 17.26
N PRO A 14 24.74 -0.93 16.01
CA PRO A 14 24.00 -1.29 14.80
C PRO A 14 23.82 -2.81 14.60
N MET A 15 24.67 -3.61 15.24
CA MET A 15 24.59 -5.07 15.21
C MET A 15 23.63 -5.61 16.29
N VAL A 16 23.38 -4.83 17.35
CA VAL A 16 22.44 -5.13 18.44
C VAL A 16 21.06 -4.51 18.17
N THR A 17 20.97 -3.44 17.38
CA THR A 17 19.70 -2.84 16.97
C THR A 17 19.23 -3.50 15.68
N ASN A 18 17.99 -4.01 15.65
CA ASN A 18 17.31 -4.45 14.43
C ASN A 18 17.08 -3.25 13.48
N THR A 19 18.14 -2.70 12.87
CA THR A 19 18.08 -1.47 12.06
C THR A 19 17.42 -1.67 10.71
N PHE A 20 17.34 -2.91 10.22
CA PHE A 20 16.70 -3.24 8.96
C PHE A 20 15.74 -4.41 9.15
N LYS A 21 14.47 -4.17 8.85
CA LYS A 21 13.40 -5.17 8.95
C LYS A 21 13.01 -5.63 7.55
N VAL A 22 12.80 -6.94 7.41
CA VAL A 22 12.25 -7.56 6.20
C VAL A 22 10.87 -8.09 6.54
N TYR A 23 9.88 -7.82 5.69
CA TYR A 23 8.49 -8.22 5.89
C TYR A 23 8.06 -9.20 4.81
N TRP A 24 7.34 -10.24 5.22
CA TRP A 24 6.75 -11.20 4.29
C TRP A 24 5.32 -10.79 3.91
N ASN A 25 5.14 -10.26 2.69
CA ASN A 25 3.83 -9.87 2.14
C ASN A 25 3.43 -10.74 0.93
N VAL A 26 3.53 -12.06 1.08
CA VAL A 26 3.11 -13.04 0.06
C VAL A 26 1.89 -13.81 0.59
N PRO A 27 0.84 -14.06 -0.21
CA PRO A 27 -0.38 -14.75 0.22
C PRO A 27 -0.16 -16.27 0.38
N SER A 28 0.82 -16.67 1.18
CA SER A 28 1.28 -18.06 1.31
C SER A 28 0.54 -18.87 2.39
N ALA A 29 -0.47 -18.30 3.05
CA ALA A 29 -1.26 -19.00 4.07
C ALA A 29 -1.89 -20.30 3.51
N THR A 30 -2.38 -20.28 2.27
CA THR A 30 -3.00 -21.45 1.60
C THR A 30 -1.99 -22.58 1.35
N CYS A 31 -0.72 -22.23 1.12
CA CYS A 31 0.36 -23.19 0.85
C CYS A 31 0.71 -24.04 2.09
N ARG A 32 0.40 -23.57 3.30
CA ARG A 32 0.69 -24.28 4.56
C ARG A 32 -0.02 -25.63 4.71
N THR A 33 -1.05 -25.87 3.89
CA THR A 33 -1.72 -27.18 3.84
C THR A 33 -0.85 -28.28 3.25
N LYS A 34 0.13 -27.91 2.41
CA LYS A 34 0.99 -28.84 1.67
C LYS A 34 2.47 -28.70 2.00
N TYR A 35 2.92 -27.50 2.38
CA TYR A 35 4.32 -27.20 2.61
C TYR A 35 4.51 -26.61 4.00
N ASP A 36 5.59 -27.00 4.66
CA ASP A 36 6.04 -26.34 5.87
C ASP A 36 6.83 -25.09 5.49
N ILE A 37 6.34 -23.93 5.94
CA ILE A 37 6.91 -22.63 5.64
C ILE A 37 7.24 -21.98 6.99
N ASP A 38 8.52 -21.97 7.33
CA ASP A 38 9.05 -21.39 8.55
C ASP A 38 10.11 -20.32 8.24
N PHE A 39 9.96 -19.17 8.88
CA PHE A 39 10.83 -18.01 8.73
C PHE A 39 11.67 -17.72 9.98
N HIS A 40 11.60 -18.57 11.02
CA HIS A 40 12.23 -18.34 12.32
C HIS A 40 13.74 -18.05 12.22
N GLU A 41 14.47 -18.76 11.36
CA GLU A 41 15.92 -18.60 11.19
C GLU A 41 16.31 -17.37 10.35
N TYR A 42 15.36 -16.77 9.62
CA TYR A 42 15.65 -15.75 8.61
C TYR A 42 15.39 -14.32 9.08
N LYS A 43 14.90 -14.13 10.31
CA LYS A 43 14.55 -12.81 10.88
C LYS A 43 13.60 -12.00 9.99
N ILE A 44 12.69 -12.69 9.30
CA ILE A 44 11.65 -12.08 8.49
C ILE A 44 10.40 -11.89 9.37
N GLU A 45 9.88 -10.67 9.39
CA GLU A 45 8.62 -10.34 10.06
C GLU A 45 7.45 -10.92 9.26
N THR A 46 6.64 -11.76 9.92
CA THR A 46 5.49 -12.42 9.29
C THR A 46 4.24 -12.16 10.09
N ASN A 47 3.11 -11.97 9.42
CA ASN A 47 1.81 -12.04 10.07
C ASN A 47 1.58 -13.43 10.68
N LYS A 48 0.78 -13.48 11.74
CA LYS A 48 0.33 -14.73 12.36
C LYS A 48 -0.22 -15.70 11.30
N ASN A 49 0.22 -16.95 11.37
CA ASN A 49 -0.17 -18.02 10.44
C ASN A 49 0.11 -17.73 8.95
N LEU A 50 1.02 -16.80 8.62
CA LEU A 50 1.25 -16.31 7.26
C LEU A 50 -0.03 -15.73 6.62
N SER A 51 -0.91 -15.16 7.44
CA SER A 51 -2.10 -14.43 6.95
C SER A 51 -1.66 -13.29 6.04
N PHE A 52 -2.39 -13.08 4.94
CA PHE A 52 -2.06 -12.02 4.00
C PHE A 52 -2.33 -10.62 4.57
N TYR A 53 -3.27 -10.52 5.51
CA TYR A 53 -3.54 -9.32 6.30
C TYR A 53 -3.32 -9.66 7.77
N GLY A 54 -2.51 -8.88 8.49
CA GLY A 54 -2.23 -9.14 9.90
C GLY A 54 -1.41 -8.04 10.56
N GLU A 55 -0.88 -8.37 11.73
CA GLU A 55 -0.26 -7.43 12.67
C GLU A 55 1.09 -6.84 12.21
N LYS A 56 1.76 -7.46 11.22
CA LYS A 56 3.04 -6.99 10.70
C LYS A 56 2.88 -6.18 9.42
N VAL A 57 2.02 -6.65 8.51
CA VAL A 57 1.73 -5.99 7.23
C VAL A 57 0.28 -6.20 6.81
N VAL A 58 -0.33 -5.13 6.32
CA VAL A 58 -1.64 -5.13 5.66
C VAL A 58 -1.51 -4.32 4.37
N ILE A 59 -2.00 -4.87 3.27
CA ILE A 59 -2.08 -4.17 1.98
C ILE A 59 -3.54 -3.89 1.61
N PHE A 60 -3.78 -2.71 1.04
CA PHE A 60 -5.07 -2.26 0.55
C PHE A 60 -4.97 -1.97 -0.95
N TYR A 61 -5.56 -2.84 -1.77
CA TYR A 61 -5.61 -2.66 -3.22
C TYR A 61 -6.67 -1.63 -3.64
N GLU A 62 -6.50 -1.08 -4.83
CA GLU A 62 -7.32 -0.05 -5.45
C GLU A 62 -8.80 -0.43 -5.56
N PHE A 63 -9.10 -1.71 -5.80
CA PHE A 63 -10.47 -2.22 -5.90
C PHE A 63 -11.16 -2.40 -4.54
N VAL A 64 -10.46 -2.20 -3.42
CA VAL A 64 -11.06 -2.26 -2.08
C VAL A 64 -10.92 -0.97 -1.28
N PHE A 65 -9.93 -0.12 -1.56
CA PHE A 65 -9.63 1.04 -0.72
C PHE A 65 -10.46 2.28 -1.10
N GLY A 66 -11.56 2.50 -0.37
CA GLY A 66 -12.46 3.61 -0.61
C GLY A 66 -13.27 3.46 -1.91
N THR A 67 -13.74 4.58 -2.43
CA THR A 67 -14.31 4.70 -3.78
C THR A 67 -13.28 5.23 -4.77
N TYR A 68 -12.08 4.62 -4.79
CA TYR A 68 -10.99 5.05 -5.67
C TYR A 68 -11.45 5.13 -7.14
N PRO A 69 -11.32 6.29 -7.81
CA PRO A 69 -11.80 6.47 -9.17
C PRO A 69 -10.77 5.97 -10.18
N TYR A 70 -11.23 5.26 -11.22
CA TYR A 70 -10.37 4.81 -12.32
C TYR A 70 -11.18 4.40 -13.54
N TYR A 71 -10.53 4.21 -14.67
CA TYR A 71 -11.15 3.65 -15.88
C TYR A 71 -10.82 2.17 -16.00
N LYS A 72 -11.84 1.32 -15.96
CA LYS A 72 -11.63 -0.13 -16.03
C LYS A 72 -10.95 -0.51 -17.35
N GLY A 73 -9.79 -1.17 -17.24
CA GLY A 73 -8.99 -1.53 -18.42
C GLY A 73 -8.52 -0.33 -19.23
N TYR A 74 -8.37 0.84 -18.59
CA TYR A 74 -7.97 2.10 -19.23
C TYR A 74 -8.91 2.54 -20.37
N ASN A 75 -10.19 2.16 -20.27
CA ASN A 75 -11.24 2.54 -21.22
C ASN A 75 -12.10 3.65 -20.63
N GLU A 76 -12.04 4.85 -21.22
CA GLU A 76 -12.80 6.03 -20.79
C GLU A 76 -14.32 5.82 -20.78
N ASN A 77 -14.84 4.86 -21.55
CA ASN A 77 -16.25 4.49 -21.55
C ASN A 77 -16.65 3.59 -20.37
N GLN A 78 -15.70 3.21 -19.51
CA GLN A 78 -15.93 2.37 -18.33
C GLN A 78 -15.42 3.05 -17.06
N PRO A 79 -15.97 4.23 -16.70
CA PRO A 79 -15.58 4.92 -15.46
C PRO A 79 -16.06 4.13 -14.24
N ILE A 80 -15.15 3.92 -13.31
CA ILE A 80 -15.42 3.44 -11.95
C ILE A 80 -15.30 4.64 -11.02
N ASN A 81 -16.31 4.86 -10.17
CA ASN A 81 -16.39 5.99 -9.23
C ASN A 81 -16.12 7.37 -9.86
N GLY A 82 -16.54 7.58 -11.12
CA GLY A 82 -16.32 8.83 -11.85
C GLY A 82 -15.06 8.86 -12.73
N GLY A 83 -14.22 7.81 -12.69
CA GLY A 83 -13.06 7.64 -13.56
C GLY A 83 -11.82 8.43 -13.14
N THR A 84 -12.02 9.65 -12.64
CA THR A 84 -10.95 10.57 -12.24
C THR A 84 -11.22 11.19 -10.86
N PRO A 85 -10.19 11.67 -10.15
CA PRO A 85 -10.36 12.32 -8.84
C PRO A 85 -11.35 13.49 -8.86
N GLN A 86 -11.28 14.36 -9.88
CA GLN A 86 -12.14 15.53 -10.02
C GLN A 86 -13.63 15.19 -10.18
N ASN A 87 -13.94 14.01 -10.74
CA ASN A 87 -15.29 13.53 -10.97
C ASN A 87 -15.80 12.61 -9.85
N SER A 88 -15.12 12.56 -8.69
CA SER A 88 -15.40 11.65 -7.59
C SER A 88 -15.69 12.39 -6.27
N SER A 89 -16.54 11.79 -5.41
CA SER A 89 -16.87 12.35 -4.09
C SER A 89 -15.81 11.96 -3.06
N LEU A 90 -14.98 12.93 -2.64
CA LEU A 90 -13.99 12.73 -1.57
C LEU A 90 -14.66 12.31 -0.25
N LYS A 91 -15.84 12.85 0.06
CA LYS A 91 -16.56 12.51 1.29
C LYS A 91 -16.94 11.03 1.31
N GLU A 92 -17.53 10.53 0.24
CA GLU A 92 -17.91 9.11 0.13
C GLU A 92 -16.69 8.20 0.16
N HIS A 93 -15.60 8.61 -0.51
CA HIS A 93 -14.33 7.90 -0.46
C HIS A 93 -13.84 7.71 0.98
N LEU A 94 -13.80 8.79 1.77
CA LEU A 94 -13.31 8.76 3.14
C LEU A 94 -14.18 7.91 4.09
N GLU A 95 -15.51 7.91 3.91
CA GLU A 95 -16.41 7.05 4.69
C GLU A 95 -16.12 5.55 4.44
N VAL A 96 -15.89 5.18 3.17
CA VAL A 96 -15.55 3.79 2.80
C VAL A 96 -14.14 3.42 3.26
N VAL A 97 -13.15 4.32 3.08
CA VAL A 97 -11.78 4.13 3.58
C VAL A 97 -11.78 3.85 5.07
N LYS A 98 -12.52 4.63 5.86
CA LYS A 98 -12.63 4.43 7.31
C LYS A 98 -13.09 3.00 7.62
N LYS A 99 -14.16 2.53 6.97
CA LYS A 99 -14.64 1.16 7.13
C LYS A 99 -13.60 0.11 6.71
N ASN A 100 -12.94 0.30 5.55
CA ASN A 100 -11.95 -0.66 5.07
C ASN A 100 -10.78 -0.81 6.03
N ILE A 101 -10.29 0.30 6.59
CA ILE A 101 -9.21 0.32 7.57
C ILE A 101 -9.68 -0.40 8.84
N THR A 102 -10.83 -0.02 9.41
CA THR A 102 -11.31 -0.65 10.67
C THR A 102 -11.63 -2.13 10.52
N ASP A 103 -12.05 -2.58 9.34
CA ASP A 103 -12.32 -4.00 9.07
C ASP A 103 -11.03 -4.83 9.01
N ARG A 104 -9.94 -4.29 8.42
CA ARG A 104 -8.67 -5.02 8.24
C ARG A 104 -7.67 -4.81 9.38
N ILE A 105 -7.75 -3.65 10.04
CA ILE A 105 -6.87 -3.23 11.13
C ILE A 105 -7.79 -2.85 12.32
N PRO A 106 -8.35 -3.85 13.02
CA PRO A 106 -9.24 -3.60 14.15
C PRO A 106 -8.48 -3.13 15.42
N ASP A 107 -7.17 -3.36 15.49
CA ASP A 107 -6.35 -2.89 16.60
C ASP A 107 -5.99 -1.41 16.40
N GLU A 108 -6.54 -0.55 17.26
CA GLU A 108 -6.25 0.89 17.25
C GLU A 108 -4.77 1.21 17.57
N ASN A 109 -4.04 0.27 18.17
CA ASN A 109 -2.61 0.40 18.46
C ASN A 109 -1.72 -0.27 17.40
N PHE A 110 -2.26 -0.56 16.22
CA PHE A 110 -1.52 -1.15 15.12
C PHE A 110 -0.22 -0.39 14.83
N ASN A 111 0.89 -1.12 14.84
CA ASN A 111 2.24 -0.58 14.63
C ASN A 111 3.00 -1.28 13.50
N GLY A 112 2.27 -2.05 12.67
CA GLY A 112 2.79 -2.69 11.47
C GLY A 112 2.81 -1.76 10.27
N LEU A 113 3.07 -2.32 9.08
CA LEU A 113 3.02 -1.59 7.81
C LEU A 113 1.61 -1.65 7.22
N ALA A 114 0.98 -0.49 7.01
CA ALA A 114 -0.24 -0.36 6.24
C ALA A 114 0.11 0.20 4.84
N VAL A 115 0.02 -0.63 3.82
CA VAL A 115 0.38 -0.29 2.44
C VAL A 115 -0.87 0.00 1.64
N VAL A 116 -0.96 1.19 1.05
CA VAL A 116 -2.04 1.57 0.15
C VAL A 116 -1.50 1.47 -1.28
N ASP A 117 -2.08 0.57 -2.06
CA ASP A 117 -1.64 0.22 -3.41
C ASP A 117 -2.65 0.78 -4.42
N LEU A 118 -2.40 2.00 -4.88
CA LEU A 118 -3.24 2.75 -5.82
C LEU A 118 -2.44 3.06 -7.07
N GLU A 119 -2.79 2.39 -8.16
CA GLU A 119 -1.93 2.36 -9.35
C GLU A 119 -2.55 2.99 -10.59
N GLU A 120 -3.86 3.23 -10.64
CA GLU A 120 -4.53 3.54 -11.91
C GLU A 120 -4.15 4.90 -12.51
N TRP A 121 -3.73 5.85 -11.67
CA TRP A 121 -3.23 7.16 -12.09
C TRP A 121 -2.21 7.70 -11.08
N ARG A 122 -1.40 8.66 -11.54
CA ARG A 122 -0.45 9.42 -10.73
C ARG A 122 -1.01 10.81 -10.42
N PRO A 123 -0.74 11.37 -9.22
CA PRO A 123 -1.24 12.69 -8.85
C PRO A 123 -0.63 13.82 -9.70
N LEU A 124 0.57 13.61 -10.25
CA LEU A 124 1.16 14.50 -11.23
C LEU A 124 0.66 14.14 -12.62
N PHE A 125 -0.09 15.06 -13.24
CA PHE A 125 -0.66 14.87 -14.57
C PHE A 125 0.40 14.45 -15.59
N ASP A 126 1.53 15.16 -15.59
CA ASP A 126 2.68 14.94 -16.48
C ASP A 126 3.40 13.61 -16.26
N GLU A 127 3.00 12.79 -15.28
CA GLU A 127 3.53 11.43 -15.09
C GLU A 127 2.58 10.34 -15.64
N ASN A 128 1.40 10.73 -16.16
CA ASN A 128 0.41 9.83 -16.75
C ASN A 128 0.59 9.67 -18.28
N PHE A 129 1.82 9.68 -18.79
CA PHE A 129 2.09 9.71 -20.25
C PHE A 129 2.57 8.38 -20.84
N TYR A 130 2.93 7.41 -20.00
CA TYR A 130 3.55 6.15 -20.43
C TYR A 130 2.67 4.92 -20.15
N GLY A 131 2.67 3.98 -21.11
CA GLY A 131 1.98 2.69 -20.98
C GLY A 131 0.45 2.81 -20.97
N LEU A 132 -0.20 1.89 -20.25
CA LEU A 132 -1.66 1.85 -20.12
C LEU A 132 -2.21 3.05 -19.32
N LYS A 133 -1.41 3.59 -18.40
CA LYS A 133 -1.71 4.80 -17.62
C LYS A 133 -1.63 6.08 -18.46
N ARG A 134 -1.54 5.96 -19.78
CA ARG A 134 -1.64 7.09 -20.70
C ARG A 134 -3.07 7.61 -20.65
N VAL A 135 -3.29 8.54 -19.74
CA VAL A 135 -4.42 9.43 -19.79
C VAL A 135 -4.33 10.14 -21.14
N ARG A 136 -5.24 9.84 -22.06
CA ARG A 136 -5.29 10.60 -23.33
C ARG A 136 -5.56 12.03 -22.93
N GLY A 137 -4.58 12.90 -23.20
CA GLY A 137 -4.65 14.31 -22.86
C GLY A 137 -5.94 14.96 -23.35
N GLU A 138 -6.63 14.43 -24.35
CA GLU A 138 -7.92 14.94 -24.83
C GLU A 138 -9.00 15.01 -23.74
N THR A 139 -9.08 14.06 -22.81
CA THR A 139 -10.18 14.00 -21.82
C THR A 139 -9.92 14.96 -20.66
N TYR A 140 -8.73 14.92 -20.06
CA TYR A 140 -8.37 15.89 -19.00
C TYR A 140 -8.19 17.31 -19.54
N HIS A 141 -7.62 17.48 -20.74
CA HIS A 141 -7.44 18.80 -21.33
C HIS A 141 -8.77 19.40 -21.83
N SER A 142 -9.76 18.56 -22.19
CA SER A 142 -11.12 19.04 -22.47
C SER A 142 -11.95 19.30 -21.21
N GLU A 143 -11.67 18.64 -20.09
CA GLU A 143 -12.26 18.95 -18.78
C GLU A 143 -11.69 20.24 -18.19
N ILE A 144 -10.37 20.44 -18.21
CA ILE A 144 -9.72 21.69 -17.74
C ILE A 144 -10.23 22.89 -18.54
N LYS A 145 -10.40 22.76 -19.86
CA LYS A 145 -10.94 23.84 -20.72
C LYS A 145 -12.44 24.12 -20.54
N LYS A 146 -13.18 23.29 -19.80
CA LYS A 146 -14.59 23.58 -19.46
C LYS A 146 -14.73 24.37 -18.16
N GLU A 147 -13.66 24.44 -17.35
CA GLU A 147 -13.63 25.18 -16.09
C GLU A 147 -13.07 26.61 -16.25
N GLU A 148 -12.53 26.94 -17.44
CA GLU A 148 -12.16 28.31 -17.87
C GLU A 148 -13.28 28.96 -18.70
#